data_AF-A0A5C6W6E3-F1
#
_entry.id   AF-A0A5C6W6E3-F1
#
_cell.length_a   1.000
_cell.length_b   1.000
_cell.length_c   1.000
_cell.angle_alpha   90.00
_cell.angle_beta   90.00
_cell.angle_gamma   90.00
#
_symmetry.space_group_name_H-M   'P 1'
#
loop_
_entity.id
_entity.type
_entity.pdbx_description
1 polymer ?
#
loop_
_entity_poly.entity_id
_entity_poly.type
_entity_poly.pdbx_seq_one_letter_code
_entity_poly.pdbx_strand_id
1 'polypeptide(L)' 'MNKITTKELAFIEDEIRAEAITAKTINWCASLCEDQQLKKQLEQIAENHQLKIADLSQYFNRSENIQ' A
#
# COMPACT_ATOMS: atom_id res chain seq x y z
N MET A 1 24.74 4.59 -9.73
CA MET A 1 23.28 4.81 -9.57
C MET A 1 22.58 3.96 -10.61
N ASN A 2 21.89 2.89 -10.20
CA ASN A 2 21.04 2.13 -11.11
C ASN A 2 19.79 2.97 -11.39
N LYS A 3 19.64 3.46 -12.62
CA LYS A 3 18.39 4.07 -13.07
C LYS A 3 17.32 2.99 -13.05
N ILE A 4 16.23 3.23 -12.32
CA ILE A 4 15.06 2.35 -12.35
C ILE A 4 14.52 2.36 -13.77
N THR A 5 14.38 1.18 -14.35
CA THR A 5 13.84 0.99 -15.69
C THR A 5 12.33 1.24 -15.68
N THR A 6 11.75 1.58 -16.83
CA THR A 6 10.28 1.71 -16.97
C THR A 6 9.53 0.46 -16.52
N LYS A 7 10.13 -0.72 -16.72
CA LYS A 7 9.57 -2.00 -16.27
C LYS A 7 9.49 -2.06 -14.73
N GLU A 8 10.55 -1.64 -14.04
CA GLU A 8 10.56 -1.59 -12.58
C GLU A 8 9.63 -0.52 -12.01
N LEU A 9 9.49 0.64 -12.69
CA LEU A 9 8.47 1.65 -12.33
C LEU A 9 7.05 1.08 -12.45
N ALA A 10 6.74 0.39 -13.55
CA ALA A 10 5.44 -0.24 -13.74
C ALA A 10 5.14 -1.31 -12.66
N PHE A 11 6.14 -2.09 -12.27
CA PHE A 11 5.98 -3.02 -11.14
C PHE A 11 5.66 -2.31 -9.84
N ILE A 12 6.35 -1.21 -9.53
CA ILE A 12 6.09 -0.45 -8.30
C ILE A 12 4.67 0.14 -8.33
N GLU A 13 4.21 0.64 -9.47
CA GLU A 13 2.84 1.14 -9.64
C GLU A 13 1.81 0.03 -9.40
N ASP A 14 2.02 -1.16 -9.95
CA ASP A 14 1.14 -2.31 -9.75
C ASP A 14 1.13 -2.77 -8.27
N GLU A 15 2.28 -2.77 -7.60
CA GLU A 15 2.37 -3.08 -6.17
C GLU A 15 1.63 -2.05 -5.30
N ILE A 16 1.76 -0.75 -5.62
CA ILE A 16 0.98 0.31 -4.94
C ILE A 16 -0.52 0.06 -5.11
N ARG A 17 -0.96 -0.31 -6.32
CA ARG A 17 -2.37 -0.59 -6.61
C ARG A 17 -2.86 -1.82 -5.86
N ALA A 18 -2.07 -2.89 -5.84
CA ALA A 18 -2.40 -4.12 -5.12
C ALA A 18 -2.54 -3.84 -3.62
N GLU A 19 -1.62 -3.10 -3.03
CA GLU A 19 -1.70 -2.76 -1.60
C GLU A 19 -2.87 -1.85 -1.27
N ALA A 20 -3.22 -0.92 -2.16
CA ALA A 20 -4.39 -0.07 -1.97
C ALA A 20 -5.70 -0.87 -1.97
N ILE A 21 -5.81 -1.90 -2.81
CA ILE A 21 -6.96 -2.81 -2.80
C ILE A 21 -6.98 -3.61 -1.50
N THR A 22 -5.86 -4.21 -1.12
CA THR A 22 -5.74 -5.00 0.12
C THR A 22 -6.13 -4.18 1.36
N ALA A 23 -5.57 -2.97 1.52
CA ALA A 23 -5.88 -2.10 2.65
C ALA A 23 -7.38 -1.77 2.74
N LYS A 24 -8.01 -1.43 1.60
CA LYS A 24 -9.44 -1.10 1.53
C LYS A 24 -10.30 -2.32 1.85
N THR A 25 -9.96 -3.49 1.31
CA THR A 25 -10.67 -4.74 1.58
C THR A 25 -10.60 -5.11 3.05
N ILE A 26 -9.42 -5.03 3.68
CA ILE A 26 -9.25 -5.35 5.10
C ILE A 26 -10.02 -4.36 5.98
N ASN A 27 -9.97 -3.07 5.66
CA ASN A 27 -10.74 -2.05 6.39
C ASN A 27 -12.25 -2.30 6.26
N TRP A 28 -12.73 -2.66 5.06
CA TRP A 28 -14.11 -3.07 4.86
C TRP A 28 -14.46 -4.32 5.67
N CYS A 29 -13.61 -5.35 5.71
CA CYS A 29 -13.81 -6.51 6.59
C CYS A 29 -13.91 -6.10 8.06
N ALA A 30 -13.06 -5.18 8.54
CA ALA A 30 -13.13 -4.65 9.89
C ALA A 30 -14.48 -3.98 10.19
N SER A 31 -15.05 -3.28 9.21
CA SER A 31 -16.36 -2.64 9.35
C SER A 31 -17.53 -3.63 9.52
N LEU A 32 -17.33 -4.87 9.10
CA LEU A 32 -18.31 -5.96 9.23
C LEU A 32 -18.14 -6.78 10.53
N CYS A 33 -17.09 -6.52 11.31
CA CYS A 33 -16.83 -7.23 12.55
C CYS A 33 -17.62 -6.65 13.73
N GLU A 34 -18.33 -7.51 14.45
CA GLU A 34 -18.96 -7.17 15.72
C GLU A 34 -17.97 -7.24 16.90
N ASP A 35 -17.01 -8.19 16.83
CA ASP A 35 -15.94 -8.33 17.80
C ASP A 35 -14.96 -7.15 17.71
N GLN A 36 -14.86 -6.38 18.80
CA GLN A 36 -14.06 -5.17 18.86
C GLN A 36 -12.54 -5.42 18.82
N GLN A 37 -12.09 -6.56 19.36
CA GLN A 37 -10.68 -6.92 19.34
C GLN A 37 -10.25 -7.29 17.92
N LEU A 38 -11.04 -8.11 17.23
CA LEU A 38 -10.81 -8.49 15.84
C LEU A 38 -10.89 -7.29 14.91
N LYS A 39 -11.90 -6.44 15.08
CA LYS A 39 -12.02 -5.18 14.33
C LYS A 39 -10.76 -4.33 14.44
N LYS A 40 -10.27 -4.10 15.67
CA LYS A 40 -9.06 -3.32 15.91
C LYS A 40 -7.82 -3.94 15.28
N GLN A 41 -7.70 -5.28 15.31
CA GLN A 41 -6.61 -5.98 14.64
C GLN A 41 -6.64 -5.78 13.11
N LEU A 42 -7.82 -5.88 12.50
CA LEU A 42 -7.98 -5.65 11.07
C LEU A 42 -7.73 -4.18 10.69
N GLU A 43 -8.21 -3.23 11.48
CA GLU A 43 -7.91 -1.81 11.29
C GLU A 43 -6.40 -1.54 11.34
N GLN A 44 -5.67 -2.14 12.29
CA GLN A 44 -4.22 -2.02 12.38
C GLN A 44 -3.50 -2.61 11.17
N ILE A 45 -3.98 -3.76 10.67
CA ILE A 45 -3.41 -4.38 9.46
C ILE A 45 -3.65 -3.45 8.26
N ALA A 46 -4.86 -2.93 8.10
CA ALA A 46 -5.18 -1.99 7.03
C ALA A 46 -4.30 -0.72 7.09
N GLU A 47 -4.08 -0.17 8.28
CA GLU A 47 -3.17 0.98 8.50
C GLU A 47 -1.73 0.65 8.08
N ASN A 48 -1.22 -0.54 8.41
CA ASN A 48 0.12 -0.95 8.00
C ASN A 48 0.27 -1.01 6.47
N HIS A 49 -0.77 -1.49 5.76
CA HIS A 49 -0.78 -1.45 4.30
C HIS A 49 -0.82 0.00 3.76
N GLN A 50 -1.57 0.90 4.41
CA GLN A 50 -1.58 2.33 4.05
C GLN A 50 -0.21 3.00 4.21
N LEU A 51 0.52 2.69 5.29
CA LEU A 51 1.88 3.18 5.49
C LEU A 51 2.83 2.68 4.39
N LYS A 52 2.74 1.38 4.04
CA LYS A 52 3.53 0.80 2.95
C LYS A 52 3.25 1.46 1.60
N ILE A 53 1.98 1.78 1.30
CA ILE A 53 1.61 2.55 0.10
C ILE A 53 2.28 3.92 0.10
N ALA A 54 2.30 4.62 1.24
CA ALA A 54 2.93 5.92 1.34
C ALA A 54 4.44 5.84 1.08
N ASP A 55 5.11 4.83 1.64
CA ASP A 55 6.54 4.60 1.42
C ASP A 55 6.86 4.28 -0.04
N LEU A 56 6.09 3.36 -0.66
CA LEU A 56 6.25 3.01 -2.08
C LEU A 56 5.97 4.20 -2.99
N SER A 57 4.95 5.00 -2.68
CA SER A 57 4.62 6.22 -3.44
C SER A 57 5.72 7.27 -3.34
N GLN A 58 6.31 7.46 -2.15
CA GLN A 58 7.47 8.33 -2.00
C GLN A 58 8.68 7.83 -2.80
N TYR A 59 8.94 6.53 -2.78
CA TYR A 59 10.02 5.92 -3.55
C TYR A 59 9.80 6.07 -5.07
N PHE A 60 8.58 5.82 -5.54
CA PHE A 60 8.18 6.00 -6.93
C PHE A 60 8.40 7.45 -7.40
N ASN A 61 7.87 8.42 -6.65
CA ASN A 61 8.00 9.85 -6.97
C ASN A 61 9.46 10.33 -6.96
N ARG A 62 10.30 9.83 -6.04
CA ARG A 62 11.74 10.15 -6.05
C ARG A 62 12.44 9.56 -7.26
N SER A 63 11.99 8.40 -7.73
CA SER A 63 12.59 7.70 -8.86
C SER A 63 12.22 8.34 -10.20
N GLU A 64 11.00 8.89 -10.33
CA GLU A 64 10.58 9.69 -11.49
C GLU A 64 11.32 11.04 -11.56
N ASN A 65 11.56 11.70 -10.42
CA ASN A 65 12.28 12.99 -10.37
C ASN A 65 13.79 12.89 -10.66
N ILE A 66 14.35 11.69 -10.83
CA ILE A 66 15.77 11.47 -11.19
C ILE A 66 15.96 11.28 -12.71
N GLN A 67 14.89 11.44 -13.52
CA GLN A 67 14.98 11.39 -14.98
C GLN A 67 15.57 12.66 -15.60
#